data_AF-A0A660YA12-F1
#
_entry.id   AF-A0A660YA12-F1
#
_cell.length_a   1.000
_cell.length_b   1.000
_cell.length_c   1.000
_cell.angle_alpha   90.00
_cell.angle_beta   90.00
_cell.angle_gamma   90.00
#
_symmetry.space_group_name_H-M   'P 1'
#
loop_
_entity.id
_entity.type
_entity.pdbx_description
1 polymer ?
#
loop_
_entity_poly.entity_id
_entity_poly.type
_entity_poly.pdbx_seq_one_letter_code
_entity_poly.pdbx_strand_id
1 'polypeptide(L)'
;MYSSSTDKKGDHEDPPYKPNRAVYRTGTGTLLMRIFPILLLLPFLHAGCSSDQRMTDEQFVAFLVAMSQATNQYADAPVQLREAHERLFREYGVTPEMLQATIAHYQEHPEKWVPILEQIGEALKRSEKKKRGDKQINETGHGRTRIAR
;
A
#
# COMPACT_ATOMS: atom_id res chain seq x y z
N MET A 1 8.25 49.29 48.40
CA MET A 1 7.94 49.07 49.83
C MET A 1 8.40 47.65 50.15
N TYR A 2 9.62 47.48 50.64
CA TYR A 2 10.05 47.45 52.05
C TYR A 2 9.54 46.23 52.83
N SER A 3 10.53 45.58 53.47
CA SER A 3 10.45 44.76 54.69
C SER A 3 10.00 43.30 54.50
N SER A 4 10.55 42.32 55.21
CA SER A 4 11.70 42.19 56.12
C SER A 4 11.68 40.71 56.51
N SER A 5 12.81 40.00 56.43
CA SER A 5 13.49 39.37 57.58
C SER A 5 12.63 38.51 58.51
N THR A 6 13.01 37.24 58.63
CA THR A 6 13.54 36.58 59.85
C THR A 6 13.58 35.07 59.56
N ASP A 7 14.76 34.47 59.53
CA ASP A 7 15.36 33.77 60.68
C ASP A 7 14.86 32.31 60.78
N LYS A 8 15.75 31.36 60.51
CA LYS A 8 16.20 30.43 61.55
C LYS A 8 17.32 29.52 61.06
N LYS A 9 18.45 29.76 61.71
CA LYS A 9 19.62 28.92 61.91
C LYS A 9 19.20 27.54 62.43
N GLY A 10 19.65 26.49 61.75
CA GLY A 10 19.55 25.10 62.17
C GLY A 10 20.83 24.41 61.74
N ASP A 11 21.85 24.50 62.58
CA ASP A 11 23.12 23.81 62.41
C ASP A 11 22.85 22.30 62.58
N HIS A 12 22.79 21.57 61.47
CA HIS A 12 22.81 20.11 61.47
C HIS A 12 24.09 19.67 60.77
N GLU A 13 25.05 19.20 61.57
CA GLU A 13 26.28 18.60 61.08
C GLU A 13 25.95 17.26 60.40
N ASP A 14 25.88 17.28 59.07
CA ASP A 14 25.84 16.06 58.29
C ASP A 14 27.23 15.37 58.34
N PRO A 15 27.31 14.08 58.67
CA PRO A 15 28.57 13.34 58.61
C PRO A 15 29.07 13.29 57.16
N PRO A 16 30.40 13.31 56.93
CA PRO A 16 30.96 13.35 55.59
C PRO A 16 30.55 12.11 54.79
N TYR A 17 29.67 12.33 53.80
CA TYR A 17 29.31 11.35 52.80
C TYR A 17 30.58 10.88 52.09
N LYS A 18 31.00 9.64 52.36
CA LYS A 18 32.06 8.98 51.58
C LYS A 18 31.41 8.42 50.31
N PRO A 19 31.65 9.01 49.12
CA PRO A 19 31.17 8.40 47.89
C PRO A 19 31.90 7.08 47.71
N ASN A 20 31.17 5.98 47.85
CA ASN A 20 31.62 4.67 47.44
C ASN A 20 31.69 4.72 45.91
N ARG A 21 32.86 5.09 45.37
CA ARG A 21 33.16 5.08 43.94
C ARG A 21 33.19 3.63 43.50
N ALA A 22 32.02 3.04 43.28
CA ALA A 22 31.87 1.89 42.42
C ALA A 22 32.28 2.36 41.02
N VAL A 23 33.53 2.11 40.68
CA VAL A 23 34.05 2.30 39.33
C VAL A 23 33.32 1.28 38.45
N TYR A 24 32.20 1.69 37.87
CA TYR A 24 31.62 0.98 36.73
C TYR A 24 32.63 1.14 35.61
N ARG A 25 33.54 0.17 35.50
CA ARG A 25 34.42 0.02 34.35
C ARG A 25 33.50 -0.32 33.18
N THR A 26 33.00 0.70 32.51
CA THR A 26 32.12 0.61 31.35
C THR A 26 32.88 -0.04 30.20
N GLY A 27 32.88 -1.37 30.18
CA GLY A 27 33.30 -2.20 29.05
C GLY A 27 32.26 -2.20 27.93
N THR A 28 31.61 -1.07 27.66
CA THR A 28 30.59 -0.92 26.61
C THR A 28 31.21 -0.70 25.23
N GLY A 29 32.53 -0.44 25.14
CA GLY A 29 33.21 -0.17 23.88
C GLY A 29 33.27 -1.35 22.90
N THR A 30 33.26 -2.59 23.38
CA THR A 30 33.38 -3.78 22.51
C THR A 30 32.05 -4.25 21.94
N LEU A 31 30.92 -3.94 22.58
CA LEU A 31 29.59 -4.31 22.04
C LEU A 31 29.17 -3.37 20.90
N LEU A 32 29.42 -2.07 21.03
CA LEU A 32 29.10 -1.09 19.98
C LEU A 32 29.88 -1.34 18.69
N MET A 33 31.15 -1.73 18.79
CA MET A 33 31.99 -2.10 17.64
C MET A 33 31.46 -3.32 16.86
N ARG A 34 30.74 -4.25 17.52
CA ARG A 34 30.17 -5.44 16.87
C ARG A 34 28.80 -5.21 16.24
N ILE A 35 28.01 -4.30 16.80
CA ILE A 35 26.67 -3.97 16.29
C ILE A 35 26.74 -2.99 15.12
N PHE A 36 27.75 -2.11 15.09
CA PHE A 36 27.95 -1.12 14.03
C PHE A 36 27.96 -1.70 12.60
N PRO A 37 28.69 -2.80 12.27
CA PRO A 37 28.64 -3.38 10.93
C PRO A 37 27.27 -3.97 10.58
N ILE A 38 26.53 -4.52 11.56
CA ILE A 38 25.19 -5.05 11.36
C ILE A 38 24.22 -3.90 11.04
N LEU A 39 24.31 -2.79 11.78
CA LEU A 39 23.49 -1.60 11.55
C LEU A 39 23.77 -0.95 10.18
N LEU A 40 25.02 -1.00 9.72
CA LEU A 40 25.43 -0.55 8.38
C LEU A 40 24.95 -1.47 7.25
N LEU A 41 24.73 -2.76 7.53
CA LEU A 41 24.23 -3.75 6.56
C LEU A 41 22.71 -3.72 6.39
N LEU A 42 21.95 -3.26 7.40
CA LEU A 42 20.49 -3.12 7.33
C LEU A 42 19.98 -2.29 6.13
N PRO A 43 20.51 -1.09 5.82
CA PRO A 43 20.03 -0.32 4.68
C PRO A 43 20.36 -0.97 3.33
N PHE A 44 21.45 -1.75 3.23
CA PHE A 44 21.79 -2.49 2.01
C PHE A 44 20.82 -3.66 1.73
N LEU A 45 20.28 -4.27 2.79
CA LEU A 45 19.23 -5.29 2.67
C LEU A 45 17.89 -4.71 2.17
N HIS A 46 17.64 -3.42 2.40
CA HIS A 46 16.45 -2.74 1.87
C HIS A 46 16.66 -2.16 0.46
N ALA A 47 17.89 -1.82 0.08
CA ALA A 47 18.18 -1.26 -1.24
C ALA A 47 18.15 -2.31 -2.38
N GLY A 48 18.29 -3.61 -2.06
CA GLY A 48 18.44 -4.67 -3.07
C GLY A 48 17.15 -5.23 -3.70
N CYS A 49 15.97 -4.88 -3.18
CA CYS A 49 14.69 -5.45 -3.65
C CYS A 49 13.74 -4.41 -4.28
N SER A 50 14.23 -3.26 -4.72
CA SER A 50 13.47 -2.42 -5.66
C SER A 50 13.73 -2.91 -7.09
N SER A 51 13.37 -4.17 -7.37
CA SER A 51 13.15 -4.53 -8.77
C SER A 51 11.97 -3.70 -9.22
N ASP A 52 12.17 -2.95 -10.30
CA ASP A 52 11.20 -2.07 -10.94
C ASP A 52 10.00 -2.91 -11.40
N GLN A 53 9.15 -3.29 -10.45
CA GLN A 53 8.10 -4.29 -10.63
C GLN A 53 6.91 -3.59 -11.28
N ARG A 54 7.10 -3.22 -12.54
CA ARG A 54 6.03 -2.70 -13.39
C ARG A 54 5.12 -3.84 -13.83
N MET A 55 3.86 -3.50 -14.06
CA MET A 55 2.91 -4.42 -14.66
C MET A 55 3.29 -4.66 -16.12
N THR A 56 2.99 -5.85 -16.65
CA THR A 56 3.02 -6.06 -18.09
C THR A 56 1.86 -5.31 -18.75
N ASP A 57 2.00 -4.94 -20.02
CA ASP A 57 0.96 -4.22 -20.76
C ASP A 57 -0.38 -4.97 -20.74
N GLU A 58 -0.35 -6.29 -20.94
CA GLU A 58 -1.53 -7.16 -20.88
C GLU A 58 -2.19 -7.15 -19.50
N GLN A 59 -1.40 -7.24 -18.42
CA GLN A 59 -1.88 -7.21 -17.05
C GLN A 59 -2.46 -5.83 -16.71
N PHE A 60 -1.82 -4.75 -17.18
CA PHE A 60 -2.27 -3.37 -16.99
C PHE A 60 -3.60 -3.10 -17.68
N VAL A 61 -3.75 -3.53 -18.94
CA VAL A 61 -5.01 -3.44 -19.69
C VAL A 61 -6.11 -4.23 -18.98
N ALA A 62 -5.86 -5.49 -18.62
CA ALA A 62 -6.85 -6.32 -17.95
C ALA A 62 -7.31 -5.73 -16.62
N PHE A 63 -6.35 -5.25 -15.81
CA PHE A 63 -6.62 -4.60 -14.54
C PHE A 63 -7.47 -3.32 -14.71
N LEU A 64 -7.12 -2.43 -15.65
CA LEU A 64 -7.88 -1.20 -15.89
C LEU A 64 -9.29 -1.47 -16.42
N VAL A 65 -9.47 -2.48 -17.26
CA VAL A 65 -10.78 -2.91 -17.75
C VAL A 65 -11.64 -3.42 -16.60
N ALA A 66 -11.10 -4.30 -15.76
CA ALA A 66 -11.80 -4.80 -14.58
C ALA A 66 -12.15 -3.66 -13.62
N MET A 67 -11.23 -2.69 -13.49
CA MET A 67 -11.46 -1.54 -12.66
C MET A 67 -12.62 -0.67 -13.16
N SER A 68 -12.60 -0.29 -14.43
CA SER A 68 -13.68 0.47 -15.07
C SER A 68 -15.04 -0.22 -14.92
N GLN A 69 -15.09 -1.55 -15.07
CA GLN A 69 -16.31 -2.32 -14.88
C GLN A 69 -16.83 -2.26 -13.45
N ALA A 70 -15.95 -2.39 -12.44
CA ALA A 70 -16.35 -2.27 -11.04
C ALA A 70 -16.83 -0.86 -10.69
N THR A 71 -16.17 0.20 -11.21
CA THR A 71 -16.63 1.58 -11.05
C THR A 71 -18.03 1.79 -11.62
N ASN A 72 -18.29 1.25 -12.81
CA ASN A 72 -19.63 1.34 -13.42
C ASN A 72 -20.68 0.52 -12.66
N GLN A 73 -20.30 -0.65 -12.13
CA GLN A 73 -21.21 -1.52 -11.38
C GLN A 73 -21.59 -0.96 -10.01
N TYR A 74 -20.65 -0.29 -9.34
CA TYR A 74 -20.81 0.20 -7.96
C TYR A 74 -20.80 1.74 -7.88
N ALA A 75 -21.20 2.43 -8.96
CA ALA A 75 -21.18 3.89 -9.05
C ALA A 75 -21.92 4.58 -7.90
N ASP A 76 -23.04 4.00 -7.46
CA ASP A 76 -23.89 4.53 -6.38
C ASP A 76 -23.56 3.92 -4.99
N ALA A 77 -22.55 3.05 -4.91
CA ALA A 77 -22.23 2.28 -3.71
C ALA A 77 -20.74 2.38 -3.35
N PRO A 78 -20.27 3.50 -2.76
CA PRO A 78 -18.85 3.78 -2.56
C PRO A 78 -18.12 2.76 -1.66
N VAL A 79 -18.83 2.18 -0.69
CA VAL A 79 -18.28 1.12 0.18
C VAL A 79 -17.99 -0.15 -0.64
N GLN A 80 -18.94 -0.58 -1.47
CA GLN A 80 -18.79 -1.76 -2.33
C GLN A 80 -17.74 -1.52 -3.41
N LEU A 81 -17.65 -0.29 -3.93
CA LEU A 81 -16.61 0.11 -4.86
C LEU A 81 -15.21 -0.07 -4.25
N ARG A 82 -15.00 0.42 -3.01
CA ARG A 82 -13.73 0.26 -2.31
C ARG A 82 -13.38 -1.22 -2.10
N GLU A 83 -14.33 -2.03 -1.66
CA GLU A 83 -14.13 -3.47 -1.49
C GLU A 83 -13.78 -4.16 -2.83
N ALA A 84 -14.42 -3.75 -3.92
CA ALA A 84 -14.11 -4.24 -5.26
C ALA A 84 -12.69 -3.85 -5.69
N HIS A 85 -12.24 -2.62 -5.42
CA HIS A 85 -10.86 -2.19 -5.69
C HIS A 85 -9.86 -3.09 -4.94
N GLU A 86 -10.02 -3.25 -3.63
CA GLU A 86 -9.13 -4.08 -2.80
C GLU A 86 -9.13 -5.55 -3.25
N ARG A 87 -10.27 -6.06 -3.71
CA ARG A 87 -10.34 -7.40 -4.31
C ARG A 87 -9.54 -7.48 -5.61
N LEU A 88 -9.68 -6.51 -6.51
CA LEU A 88 -8.98 -6.49 -7.79
C LEU A 88 -7.46 -6.38 -7.61
N PHE A 89 -6.97 -5.56 -6.69
CA PHE A 89 -5.52 -5.51 -6.38
C PHE A 89 -4.99 -6.88 -5.96
N ARG A 90 -5.72 -7.59 -5.09
CA ARG A 90 -5.35 -8.95 -4.65
C ARG A 90 -5.43 -9.98 -5.77
N GLU A 91 -6.50 -9.95 -6.55
CA GLU A 91 -6.74 -10.92 -7.63
C GLU A 91 -5.68 -10.84 -8.73
N TYR A 92 -5.26 -9.62 -9.09
CA TYR A 92 -4.24 -9.41 -10.13
C TYR A 92 -2.82 -9.41 -9.58
N GLY A 93 -2.62 -9.56 -8.26
CA GLY A 93 -1.31 -9.49 -7.61
C GLY A 93 -0.62 -8.13 -7.81
N VAL A 94 -1.40 -7.06 -7.89
CA VAL A 94 -0.93 -5.69 -8.14
C VAL A 94 -0.86 -4.96 -6.82
N THR A 95 0.23 -4.24 -6.59
CA THR A 95 0.31 -3.29 -5.48
C THR A 95 0.10 -1.85 -5.98
N PRO A 96 -0.30 -0.91 -5.11
CA PRO A 96 -0.41 0.50 -5.48
C PRO A 96 0.89 1.06 -6.09
N GLU A 97 2.05 0.63 -5.59
CA GLU A 97 3.37 1.04 -6.05
C GLU A 97 3.65 0.53 -7.47
N MET A 98 3.31 -0.73 -7.77
CA MET A 98 3.44 -1.29 -9.11
C MET A 98 2.57 -0.52 -10.12
N LEU A 99 1.33 -0.20 -9.73
CA LEU A 99 0.42 0.58 -10.57
C LEU A 99 0.97 1.98 -10.82
N GLN A 100 1.47 2.65 -9.78
CA GLN A 100 2.06 3.99 -9.88
C GLN A 100 3.31 3.99 -10.76
N ALA A 101 4.20 3.00 -10.60
CA ALA A 101 5.40 2.85 -11.43
C ALA A 101 5.03 2.61 -12.90
N THR A 102 3.99 1.81 -13.15
CA THR A 102 3.48 1.57 -14.50
C THR A 102 2.93 2.86 -15.11
N ILE A 103 2.12 3.64 -14.38
CA ILE A 103 1.61 4.93 -14.85
C ILE A 103 2.75 5.92 -15.13
N ALA A 104 3.75 6.01 -14.25
CA ALA A 104 4.92 6.86 -14.44
C ALA A 104 5.68 6.49 -15.71
N HIS A 105 5.89 5.18 -15.96
CA HIS A 105 6.49 4.70 -17.21
C HIS A 105 5.73 5.20 -18.46
N TYR A 106 4.40 5.13 -18.45
CA TYR A 106 3.61 5.60 -19.57
C TYR A 106 3.55 7.14 -19.68
N GLN A 107 3.69 7.88 -18.58
CA GLN A 107 3.82 9.34 -18.62
C GLN A 107 5.12 9.78 -19.30
N GLU A 108 6.21 9.05 -19.10
CA GLU A 108 7.50 9.28 -19.77
C GLU A 108 7.49 8.86 -21.24
N HIS A 109 6.59 7.93 -21.61
CA HIS A 109 6.46 7.36 -22.96
C HIS A 109 5.05 7.59 -23.54
N PRO A 110 4.67 8.85 -23.84
CA PRO A 110 3.30 9.17 -24.27
C PRO A 110 2.87 8.46 -25.55
N GLU A 111 3.80 8.12 -26.44
CA GLU A 111 3.56 7.35 -27.66
C GLU A 111 2.98 5.96 -27.38
N LYS A 112 3.25 5.38 -26.20
CA LYS A 112 2.75 4.06 -25.81
C LYS A 112 1.33 4.09 -25.24
N TRP A 113 0.79 5.26 -24.88
CA TRP A 113 -0.60 5.34 -24.38
C TRP A 113 -1.60 4.95 -25.45
N VAL A 114 -1.39 5.36 -26.70
CA VAL A 114 -2.33 5.13 -27.80
C VAL A 114 -2.68 3.65 -27.97
N PRO A 115 -1.72 2.73 -28.17
CA PRO A 115 -2.04 1.30 -28.33
C PRO A 115 -2.67 0.69 -27.07
N ILE A 116 -2.33 1.17 -25.87
CA ILE A 116 -2.92 0.69 -24.62
C ILE A 116 -4.39 1.11 -24.49
N LEU A 117 -4.69 2.37 -24.79
CA LEU A 117 -6.06 2.88 -24.77
C LEU A 117 -6.95 2.20 -25.81
N GLU A 118 -6.38 1.90 -26.99
CA GLU A 118 -7.07 1.10 -28.01
C GLU A 118 -7.38 -0.31 -27.50
N GLN A 119 -6.43 -0.99 -26.86
CA GLN A 119 -6.65 -2.32 -26.27
C GLN A 119 -7.72 -2.30 -25.18
N ILE A 120 -7.71 -1.30 -24.29
CA ILE A 120 -8.73 -1.11 -23.25
C ILE A 120 -10.11 -0.90 -23.92
N GLY A 121 -10.18 -0.03 -24.93
CA GLY A 121 -11.42 0.25 -25.66
C GLY A 121 -11.98 -1.00 -26.35
N GLU A 122 -11.15 -1.79 -27.02
CA GLU A 122 -11.57 -3.04 -27.66
C GLU A 122 -12.01 -4.10 -26.65
N ALA A 123 -11.29 -4.23 -25.52
CA ALA A 123 -11.67 -5.14 -24.44
C ALA A 123 -13.03 -4.77 -23.83
N LEU A 124 -13.28 -3.48 -23.60
CA LEU A 124 -14.56 -2.99 -23.11
C LEU A 124 -15.69 -3.27 -24.10
N LYS A 125 -15.52 -2.94 -25.40
CA LYS A 125 -16.52 -3.23 -26.44
C LYS A 125 -16.85 -4.72 -26.52
N ARG A 126 -15.85 -5.61 -26.42
CA ARG A 126 -16.07 -7.07 -26.39
C ARG A 126 -16.89 -7.49 -25.17
N SER A 127 -16.59 -6.92 -24.00
CA SER A 127 -17.34 -7.21 -22.77
C SER A 127 -18.80 -6.78 -22.85
N GLU A 128 -19.08 -5.63 -23.49
CA GLU A 128 -20.45 -5.14 -23.69
C GLU A 128 -21.25 -6.00 -24.68
N LYS A 129 -20.63 -6.38 -25.81
CA LYS A 129 -21.28 -7.26 -26.80
C LYS A 129 -21.67 -8.60 -26.16
N LYS A 130 -20.81 -9.18 -25.32
CA LYS A 130 -21.10 -10.42 -24.59
C LYS A 130 -22.32 -10.28 -23.68
N LYS A 131 -22.38 -9.22 -22.87
CA LYS A 131 -23.53 -8.95 -21.98
C LYS A 131 -24.85 -8.82 -22.74
N ARG A 132 -24.84 -8.23 -23.94
CA ARG A 132 -26.04 -8.10 -24.78
C ARG A 132 -26.49 -9.43 -25.38
N GLY A 133 -25.55 -10.27 -25.82
CA GLY A 133 -25.85 -11.60 -26.37
C GLY A 133 -26.48 -12.53 -25.32
N ASP A 134 -25.93 -12.56 -24.11
CA ASP A 134 -26.43 -13.42 -23.03
C ASP A 134 -27.85 -13.04 -22.60
N LYS A 135 -28.23 -11.76 -22.69
CA LYS A 135 -29.58 -11.29 -22.37
C LYS A 135 -30.63 -11.81 -23.37
N GLN A 136 -30.32 -11.85 -24.67
CA GLN A 136 -31.25 -12.32 -25.70
C GLN A 136 -31.52 -13.84 -25.63
N ILE A 137 -30.52 -14.64 -25.24
CA ILE A 137 -30.68 -16.11 -25.13
C ILE A 137 -31.59 -16.46 -23.94
N ASN A 138 -31.45 -15.76 -22.81
CA ASN A 138 -32.25 -16.01 -21.62
C ASN A 138 -33.73 -15.62 -21.79
N GLU A 139 -34.04 -14.57 -22.57
CA GLU A 139 -35.42 -14.18 -22.87
C GLU A 139 -36.10 -15.13 -23.88
N THR A 140 -35.34 -15.76 -24.78
CA THR A 140 -35.89 -16.67 -25.81
C THR A 140 -36.07 -18.11 -25.29
N GLY A 141 -35.33 -18.51 -24.25
CA GLY A 141 -35.32 -19.88 -23.70
C GLY A 141 -36.40 -20.21 -22.66
N HIS A 142 -37.04 -19.21 -22.04
CA HIS A 142 -37.97 -19.43 -20.92
C HIS A 142 -39.45 -19.64 -21.32
N GLY A 143 -39.77 -19.64 -22.62
CA GLY A 143 -41.13 -19.82 -23.15
C GLY A 143 -41.55 -21.26 -23.47
N ARG A 144 -40.74 -22.28 -23.13
CA ARG A 144 -41.05 -23.70 -23.44
C ARG A 144 -41.25 -24.55 -22.20
N THR A 145 -42.10 -24.11 -21.27
CA THR A 145 -42.72 -25.04 -20.31
C THR A 145 -43.81 -25.83 -21.05
N ARG A 146 -43.43 -26.97 -21.64
CA ARG A 146 -44.39 -27.94 -22.18
C ARG A 146 -45.22 -28.47 -21.02
N ILE A 147 -46.47 -28.04 -20.96
CA ILE A 147 -47.52 -28.73 -20.22
C ILE A 147 -47.78 -30.02 -20.99
N ALA A 148 -47.18 -31.12 -20.56
CA ALA A 148 -47.59 -32.45 -20.99
C ALA A 148 -48.79 -32.87 -20.13
N ARG A 149 -49.93 -33.11 -20.78
CA ARG A 149 -51.13 -33.74 -20.21
C ARG A 149 -50.97 -35.25 -20.26
#